data_AF-A0A357AI31-F1
#
_entry.id   AF-A0A357AI31-F1
#
_cell.length_a   1.000
_cell.length_b   1.000
_cell.length_c   1.000
_cell.angle_alpha   90.00
_cell.angle_beta   90.00
_cell.angle_gamma   90.00
#
_symmetry.space_group_name_H-M   'P 1'
#
loop_
_entity.id
_entity.type
_entity.pdbx_description
1 polymer ?
#
loop_
_entity_poly.entity_id
_entity_poly.type
_entity_poly.pdbx_seq_one_letter_code
_entity_poly.pdbx_strand_id
1 'polypeptide(L)' 'VAVRQIRRDAVEFFKKKEKAKEISEDDLKNTEKDIQKFTDEFIEKIDKTVAGKVAEIMDI' A
#
# COMPACT_ATOMS: atom_id res chain seq x y z
N VAL A 1 -2.75 6.95 -8.03
CA VAL A 1 -1.66 6.40 -8.87
C VAL A 1 -0.40 6.13 -8.06
N ALA A 2 0.15 7.11 -7.34
CA ALA A 2 1.37 6.97 -6.53
C ALA A 2 1.36 5.77 -5.54
N VAL A 3 0.29 5.62 -4.75
CA VAL A 3 0.16 4.51 -3.78
C VAL A 3 0.28 3.12 -4.43
N ARG A 4 -0.32 2.94 -5.62
CA ARG A 4 -0.25 1.66 -6.35
C ARG A 4 1.16 1.40 -6.90
N GLN A 5 1.87 2.45 -7.31
CA GLN A 5 3.26 2.35 -7.76
C GLN A 5 4.17 1.91 -6.61
N ILE A 6 4.05 2.55 -5.44
CA ILE A 6 4.82 2.20 -4.23
C ILE A 6 4.55 0.74 -3.82
N ARG A 7 3.29 0.29 -3.85
CA ARG A 7 2.95 -1.11 -3.59
C ARG A 7 3.70 -2.05 -4.53
N ARG A 8 3.70 -1.75 -5.83
CA ARG A 8 4.38 -2.59 -6.83
C ARG A 8 5.89 -2.64 -6.56
N ASP A 9 6.52 -1.49 -6.30
CA ASP A 9 7.95 -1.41 -6.04
C ASP A 9 8.34 -2.17 -4.76
N ALA A 10 7.51 -2.08 -3.71
CA ALA A 10 7.70 -2.83 -2.47
C ALA A 10 7.61 -4.35 -2.71
N VAL A 11 6.59 -4.83 -3.43
CA VAL A 11 6.44 -6.25 -3.76
C VAL A 11 7.61 -6.75 -4.61
N GLU A 12 8.05 -5.99 -5.62
CA GLU A 12 9.23 -6.35 -6.42
C GLU A 12 10.52 -6.40 -5.58
N PHE A 13 10.68 -5.50 -4.62
CA PHE A 13 11.81 -5.49 -3.69
C PHE A 13 11.86 -6.77 -2.84
N PHE A 14 10.75 -7.17 -2.21
CA PHE A 14 10.72 -8.38 -1.39
C PHE A 14 10.84 -9.67 -2.22
N LYS A 15 10.30 -9.70 -3.45
CA LYS A 15 10.54 -10.81 -4.38
C LYS A 15 12.01 -10.96 -4.76
N LYS A 16 12.77 -9.86 -4.88
CA LYS A 16 14.22 -9.92 -5.09
C LYS A 16 14.95 -10.48 -3.87
N LYS A 17 14.52 -10.11 -2.66
CA LYS A 17 15.08 -10.64 -1.41
C LYS A 17 14.84 -12.14 -1.23
N GLU A 18 13.64 -12.61 -1.58
CA GLU A 18 13.33 -14.06 -1.55
C GLU A 18 14.23 -14.83 -2.51
N LYS A 19 14.38 -14.35 -3.75
CA LYS A 19 15.31 -14.95 -4.73
C LYS A 19 16.76 -14.93 -4.28
N ALA A 20 17.17 -13.91 -3.53
CA ALA A 20 18.49 -13.81 -2.92
C ALA A 20 18.65 -14.71 -1.67
N LYS A 21 17.58 -15.44 -1.28
CA LYS A 21 17.49 -16.27 -0.07
C LYS A 21 17.71 -15.49 1.24
N GLU A 22 17.44 -14.19 1.23
CA GLU A 22 17.49 -13.34 2.43
C GLU A 22 16.23 -13.50 3.30
N ILE A 23 15.13 -13.95 2.70
CA ILE A 23 13.85 -14.23 3.36
C ILE A 23 13.27 -15.53 2.81
N SER A 24 12.38 -16.18 3.57
CA SER A 24 11.67 -17.38 3.11
C SER A 24 10.43 -17.03 2.25
N GLU A 25 9.86 -18.04 1.58
CA GLU A 25 8.58 -17.89 0.86
C GLU A 25 7.43 -17.50 1.81
N ASP A 26 7.43 -18.04 3.03
CA ASP A 26 6.42 -17.73 4.04
C ASP A 26 6.55 -16.28 4.53
N ASP A 27 7.78 -15.79 4.71
CA ASP A 27 8.04 -14.39 5.04
C ASP A 27 7.57 -13.46 3.91
N LEU A 28 7.80 -13.84 2.65
CA LEU A 28 7.31 -13.09 1.49
C LEU A 28 5.78 -13.02 1.49
N LYS A 29 5.08 -14.14 1.70
CA LYS A 29 3.61 -14.18 1.77
C LYS A 29 3.05 -13.29 2.88
N ASN A 30 3.66 -13.31 4.07
CA ASN A 30 3.24 -12.46 5.17
C ASN A 30 3.50 -10.97 4.86
N THR A 31 4.68 -10.67 4.30
CA THR A 31 5.02 -9.30 3.89
C THR A 31 4.08 -8.76 2.81
N GLU A 32 3.70 -9.57 1.82
CA GLU A 32 2.73 -9.18 0.79
C GLU A 32 1.35 -8.85 1.39
N LYS A 33 0.89 -9.61 2.40
CA LYS A 33 -0.35 -9.32 3.13
C LYS A 33 -0.25 -8.00 3.90
N ASP A 34 0.85 -7.76 4.58
CA ASP A 34 1.07 -6.52 5.33
C ASP A 34 1.14 -5.31 4.40
N ILE A 35 1.87 -5.41 3.29
CA ILE A 35 1.92 -4.38 2.24
C ILE A 35 0.52 -4.06 1.73
N GLN A 36 -0.31 -5.08 1.47
CA GLN A 36 -1.66 -4.88 1.00
C GLN A 36 -2.52 -4.16 2.06
N LYS A 37 -2.44 -4.59 3.32
CA LYS A 37 -3.15 -3.94 4.44
C LYS A 37 -2.79 -2.47 4.57
N PHE A 38 -1.50 -2.12 4.54
CA PHE A 38 -1.06 -0.73 4.57
C PHE A 38 -1.55 0.05 3.36
N THR A 39 -1.47 -0.55 2.16
CA THR A 39 -1.96 0.07 0.92
C THR A 39 -3.43 0.47 1.06
N ASP A 40 -4.27 -0.45 1.53
CA ASP A 40 -5.71 -0.23 1.67
C ASP A 40 -6.01 0.84 2.73
N GLU A 41 -5.31 0.81 3.87
CA GLU A 41 -5.45 1.82 4.92
C GLU A 41 -5.13 3.24 4.41
N PHE A 42 -4.05 3.39 3.65
CA PHE A 42 -3.68 4.71 3.11
C PHE A 42 -4.63 5.17 2.01
N ILE A 43 -5.17 4.27 1.19
CA ILE A 43 -6.22 4.61 0.22
C ILE A 43 -7.46 5.14 0.96
N GLU A 44 -7.92 4.42 1.99
CA GLU A 44 -9.10 4.84 2.76
C GLU A 44 -8.89 6.20 3.45
N LYS A 45 -7.69 6.44 4.00
CA LYS A 45 -7.32 7.74 4.58
C LYS A 45 -7.35 8.88 3.55
N ILE A 46 -6.83 8.64 2.35
CA ILE A 46 -6.88 9.61 1.26
C ILE A 46 -8.32 9.89 0.87
N ASP A 47 -9.13 8.85 0.67
CA ASP A 47 -10.54 8.98 0.27
C ASP A 47 -11.34 9.78 1.32
N LYS A 48 -11.15 9.50 2.61
CA LYS A 48 -11.77 10.27 3.71
C LYS A 48 -11.34 11.73 3.71
N THR A 49 -10.04 12.00 3.48
CA THR A 49 -9.50 13.37 3.43
C THR A 49 -10.09 14.15 2.26
N VAL A 50 -10.17 13.52 1.09
CA VAL A 50 -10.77 14.12 -0.11
C VAL A 50 -12.25 14.37 0.11
N ALA A 51 -13.00 13.40 0.64
CA ALA A 51 -14.42 13.55 0.92
C ALA A 51 -14.70 14.71 1.90
N GLY A 52 -13.92 14.81 2.98
CA GLY A 52 -14.02 15.93 3.92
C GLY A 52 -13.76 17.27 3.24
N LYS A 53 -12.73 17.34 2.38
CA LYS A 53 -12.42 18.57 1.67
C LYS A 53 -13.49 18.98 0.65
N VAL A 54 -14.10 18.00 -0.02
CA VAL A 54 -15.21 18.24 -0.94
C VAL A 54 -16.43 18.76 -0.19
N ALA A 55 -16.77 18.19 0.97
CA ALA A 55 -17.88 18.67 1.81
C ALA A 55 -17.66 20.12 2.27
N GLU A 56 -16.46 20.46 2.77
CA GLU A 56 -16.10 21.85 3.14
C GLU A 56 -16.27 22.85 1.99
N ILE A 57 -16.01 22.43 0.75
CA ILE A 57 -16.15 23.29 -0.43
C ILE A 57 -17.62 23.42 -0.86
N MET A 58 -18.43 22.40 -0.65
CA MET A 58 -19.85 22.36 -1.05
C MET A 58 -20.80 23.00 -0.04
N ASP A 59 -20.43 23.06 1.25
CA ASP A 59 -21.15 23.86 2.23
C ASP A 59 -20.88 25.36 1.98
N ILE A 60 -21.80 26.02 1.27
CA ILE A 60 -21.98 27.48 1.18
C ILE A 60 -23.34 27.82 1.78
#